data_AF-S6UIH1-F1
#
_entry.id   AF-S6UIH1-F1
#
_cell.length_a   1.000
_cell.length_b   1.000
_cell.length_c   1.000
_cell.angle_alpha   90.00
_cell.angle_beta   90.00
_cell.angle_gamma   90.00
#
_symmetry.space_group_name_H-M   'P 1'
#
loop_
_entity.id
_entity.type
_entity.pdbx_description
1 polymer ?
#
loop_
_entity_poly.entity_id
_entity_poly.type
_entity_poly.pdbx_seq_one_letter_code
_entity_poly.pdbx_strand_id
1 'polypeptide(L)'
;FFLLAVFQQSEGSGAPLGALLGLLLAVGFGVAIYSGSMRLNLGLFFRWTGLFILVVAAGILASSVQALHEAGVWNHLQGVVFDISALLPMDGPAGSLLAGMFGYQDAPTVSTLSVYLIYLIGALVLFFMPHTPKAGKSVQPHPSSVTNE
;
A
#
# COMPACT_ATOMS: atom_id res chain seq x y z
N PHE A 1 25.74 -18.67 -5.29
CA PHE A 1 26.29 -19.16 -4.01
C PHE A 1 25.23 -19.78 -3.10
N PHE A 2 24.10 -19.12 -2.80
CA PHE A 2 23.03 -19.68 -1.96
C PHE A 2 22.41 -20.99 -2.50
N LEU A 3 22.04 -21.05 -3.79
CA LEU A 3 21.47 -22.27 -4.40
C LEU A 3 22.43 -23.46 -4.29
N LEU A 4 23.72 -23.26 -4.58
CA LEU A 4 24.75 -24.29 -4.51
C LEU A 4 24.95 -24.82 -3.08
N ALA A 5 24.77 -23.98 -2.06
CA ALA A 5 24.79 -24.39 -0.65
C ALA A 5 23.57 -25.26 -0.26
N VAL A 6 22.38 -24.91 -0.75
CA VAL A 6 21.15 -25.71 -0.55
C VAL A 6 21.29 -27.09 -1.19
N PHE A 7 21.87 -27.16 -2.40
CA PHE A 7 22.17 -28.42 -3.09
C PHE A 7 23.18 -29.30 -2.34
N GLN A 8 24.11 -28.72 -1.58
CA GLN A 8 25.13 -29.48 -0.83
C GLN A 8 24.69 -29.88 0.58
N GLN A 9 23.73 -29.17 1.19
CA GLN A 9 23.29 -29.44 2.56
C GLN A 9 22.05 -30.34 2.66
N SER A 10 21.27 -30.48 1.57
CA SER A 10 20.11 -31.38 1.54
C SER A 10 20.51 -32.78 1.06
N GLU A 11 20.42 -33.78 1.94
CA GLU A 11 20.60 -35.21 1.60
C GLU A 11 19.46 -35.78 0.70
N GLY A 12 18.45 -34.96 0.34
CA GLY A 12 17.30 -35.35 -0.48
C GLY A 12 16.96 -34.36 -1.60
N SER A 13 16.31 -34.84 -2.67
CA SER A 13 15.98 -34.11 -3.90
C SER A 13 14.92 -33.00 -3.76
N GLY A 14 14.36 -32.77 -2.56
CA GLY A 14 13.26 -31.83 -2.33
C GLY A 14 13.64 -30.34 -2.39
N ALA A 15 14.77 -29.96 -1.79
CA ALA A 15 15.21 -28.56 -1.77
C ALA A 15 15.60 -28.00 -3.16
N PRO A 16 16.30 -28.77 -4.02
CA PRO A 16 16.47 -28.50 -5.46
C PRO A 16 15.19 -28.13 -6.21
N LEU A 17 14.15 -28.95 -6.02
CA LEU A 17 12.90 -28.83 -6.74
C LEU A 17 12.13 -27.58 -6.31
N GLY A 18 12.10 -27.30 -5.00
CA GLY A 18 11.48 -26.08 -4.47
C GLY A 18 12.12 -24.81 -5.02
N ALA A 19 13.46 -24.79 -5.12
CA ALA A 19 14.18 -23.67 -5.70
C ALA A 19 13.88 -23.48 -7.19
N LEU A 20 13.83 -24.56 -7.97
CA LEU A 20 13.45 -24.50 -9.39
C LEU A 20 11.99 -24.06 -9.58
N LEU A 21 11.07 -24.57 -8.77
CA LEU A 21 9.67 -24.14 -8.80
C LEU A 21 9.52 -22.66 -8.43
N GLY A 22 10.21 -22.19 -7.40
CA GLY A 22 10.23 -20.78 -7.03
C GLY A 22 10.78 -19.89 -8.15
N LEU A 23 11.85 -20.32 -8.81
CA LEU A 23 12.41 -19.62 -9.97
C LEU A 23 11.42 -19.58 -11.15
N LEU A 24 10.79 -20.70 -11.47
CA LEU A 24 9.78 -20.76 -12.54
C LEU A 24 8.58 -19.86 -12.25
N LEU A 25 8.09 -19.85 -11.00
CA LEU A 25 7.03 -18.95 -10.56
C LEU A 25 7.47 -17.49 -10.68
N ALA A 26 8.68 -17.14 -10.22
CA ALA A 26 9.20 -15.78 -10.31
C ALA A 26 9.30 -15.30 -11.77
N VAL A 27 9.78 -16.15 -12.68
CA VAL A 27 9.81 -15.85 -14.12
C VAL A 27 8.38 -15.68 -14.67
N GLY A 28 7.45 -16.57 -14.30
CA GLY A 28 6.05 -16.49 -14.69
C GLY A 28 5.39 -15.18 -14.24
N PHE A 29 5.57 -14.78 -12.98
CA PHE A 29 5.11 -13.49 -12.47
C PHE A 29 5.79 -12.32 -13.18
N GLY A 30 7.10 -12.40 -13.46
CA GLY A 30 7.82 -11.36 -14.20
C GLY A 30 7.26 -11.13 -15.60
N VAL A 31 6.98 -12.21 -16.35
CA VAL A 31 6.36 -12.13 -17.68
C VAL A 31 4.91 -11.61 -17.59
N ALA A 32 4.15 -12.06 -16.60
CA ALA A 32 2.79 -11.58 -16.37
C ALA A 32 2.76 -10.08 -16.06
N ILE A 33 3.65 -9.59 -15.20
CA ILE A 33 3.77 -8.16 -14.89
C ILE A 33 4.24 -7.36 -16.11
N TYR A 34 5.25 -7.85 -16.84
CA TYR A 34 5.77 -7.18 -18.03
C TYR A 34 4.69 -7.01 -19.11
N SER A 35 3.94 -8.09 -19.39
CA SER A 35 2.84 -8.04 -20.36
C SER A 35 1.66 -7.20 -19.87
N GLY A 36 1.34 -7.23 -18.58
CA GLY A 36 0.28 -6.42 -17.97
C GLY A 36 0.60 -4.93 -17.91
N SER A 37 1.85 -4.57 -17.64
CA SER A 37 2.29 -3.17 -17.50
C SER A 37 2.14 -2.37 -18.80
N MET A 38 2.24 -3.01 -19.96
CA MET A 38 2.14 -2.33 -21.27
C MET A 38 0.69 -1.96 -21.64
N ARG A 39 -0.30 -2.60 -21.00
CA ARG A 39 -1.75 -2.36 -21.24
C ARG A 39 -2.41 -1.58 -20.10
N LEU A 40 -1.63 -1.11 -19.13
CA LEU A 40 -2.15 -0.48 -17.94
C LEU A 40 -2.64 0.94 -18.26
N ASN A 41 -3.91 1.20 -17.97
CA ASN A 41 -4.43 2.55 -18.04
C ASN A 41 -3.83 3.36 -16.87
N LEU A 42 -2.91 4.28 -17.17
CA LEU A 42 -2.22 5.11 -16.16
C LEU A 42 -3.20 5.80 -15.21
N GLY A 43 -4.31 6.32 -15.71
CA GLY A 43 -5.33 6.97 -14.89
C GLY A 43 -5.97 6.00 -13.89
N LEU A 44 -6.28 4.78 -14.32
CA LEU A 44 -6.80 3.74 -13.45
C LEU A 44 -5.74 3.25 -12.46
N PHE A 45 -4.50 3.07 -12.91
CA PHE A 45 -3.38 2.64 -12.08
C PHE A 45 -3.10 3.60 -10.93
N PHE A 46 -2.93 4.90 -11.22
CA PHE A 46 -2.70 5.90 -10.18
C PHE A 46 -3.87 6.02 -9.20
N ARG A 47 -5.11 5.81 -9.67
CA ARG A 47 -6.28 5.77 -8.80
C ARG A 47 -6.23 4.60 -7.83
N TRP A 48 -5.89 3.41 -8.31
CA TRP A 48 -5.79 2.21 -7.47
C TRP A 48 -4.58 2.25 -6.54
N THR A 49 -3.40 2.63 -7.03
CA THR A 49 -2.20 2.73 -6.20
C THR A 49 -2.27 3.88 -5.20
N GLY A 50 -2.84 5.02 -5.59
CA GLY A 50 -3.13 6.13 -4.68
C GLY A 50 -4.07 5.69 -3.56
N LEU A 51 -5.18 5.01 -3.90
CA LEU A 51 -6.10 4.48 -2.90
C LEU A 51 -5.40 3.50 -1.94
N PHE A 52 -4.59 2.59 -2.47
CA PHE A 52 -3.79 1.67 -1.66
C PHE A 52 -2.85 2.42 -0.69
N ILE A 53 -2.11 3.43 -1.18
CA ILE A 53 -1.21 4.24 -0.35
C ILE A 53 -1.98 4.97 0.77
N LEU A 54 -3.18 5.48 0.49
CA LEU A 54 -4.00 6.16 1.51
C LEU A 54 -4.41 5.21 2.64
N VAL A 55 -4.79 3.97 2.31
CA VAL A 55 -5.14 2.94 3.30
C VAL A 55 -3.91 2.58 4.15
N VAL A 56 -2.75 2.38 3.52
CA VAL A 56 -1.49 2.10 4.23
C VAL A 56 -1.12 3.25 5.17
N ALA A 57 -1.22 4.49 4.69
CA ALA A 57 -0.93 5.68 5.50
C ALA A 57 -1.88 5.81 6.70
N ALA A 58 -3.17 5.48 6.52
CA ALA A 58 -4.13 5.43 7.61
C ALA A 58 -3.71 4.41 8.68
N GLY A 59 -3.26 3.23 8.26
CA GLY A 59 -2.75 2.18 9.14
C GLY A 59 -1.51 2.62 9.94
N ILE A 60 -0.54 3.26 9.28
CA ILE A 60 0.66 3.78 9.95
C ILE A 60 0.30 4.86 10.98
N LEU A 61 -0.63 5.75 10.64
CA LEU A 61 -1.10 6.79 11.56
C LEU A 61 -1.80 6.20 12.78
N ALA A 62 -2.67 5.22 12.56
CA ALA A 62 -3.37 4.48 13.61
C ALA A 62 -2.38 3.78 14.57
N SER A 63 -1.40 3.05 14.02
CA SER A 63 -0.33 2.41 14.80
C SER A 63 0.50 3.43 15.60
N SER A 64 0.73 4.62 15.05
CA SER A 64 1.45 5.70 15.75
C SER A 64 0.66 6.21 16.96
N VAL A 65 -0.67 6.35 16.84
CA VAL A 65 -1.55 6.74 17.96
C VAL A 65 -1.52 5.69 19.07
N GLN A 66 -1.50 4.40 18.71
CA GLN A 66 -1.32 3.35 19.70
C GLN A 66 0.04 3.41 20.39
N ALA A 67 1.13 3.65 19.66
CA ALA A 67 2.43 3.85 20.28
C ALA A 67 2.42 5.03 21.27
N LEU A 68 1.63 6.08 21.00
CA LEU A 68 1.40 7.20 21.94
C LEU A 68 0.62 6.78 23.19
N HIS A 69 -0.34 5.85 23.06
CA HIS A 69 -1.01 5.24 24.21
C HIS A 69 -0.05 4.41 25.06
N GLU A 70 0.77 3.57 24.43
CA GLU A 70 1.74 2.71 25.11
C GLU A 70 2.84 3.54 25.82
N ALA A 71 3.23 4.67 25.21
CA ALA A 71 4.17 5.62 25.82
C ALA A 71 3.54 6.47 26.95
N GLY A 72 2.23 6.35 27.21
CA GLY A 72 1.52 7.10 28.25
C GLY A 72 1.32 8.59 27.94
N VAL A 73 1.61 9.03 26.72
CA VAL A 73 1.49 10.43 26.28
C VAL A 73 0.03 10.80 25.99
N TRP A 74 -0.78 9.83 25.57
CA TRP A 74 -2.20 10.03 25.24
C TRP A 74 -3.04 8.87 25.77
N ASN A 75 -3.85 9.09 26.81
CA ASN A 75 -4.61 8.03 27.51
C ASN A 75 -6.13 8.22 27.46
N HIS A 76 -6.65 8.87 26.41
CA HIS A 76 -8.09 9.06 26.22
C HIS A 76 -8.66 8.07 25.18
N LEU A 77 -9.86 7.53 25.46
CA LEU A 77 -10.60 6.59 24.59
C LEU A 77 -9.90 5.24 24.31
N GLN A 78 -9.33 4.62 25.35
CA GLN A 78 -8.68 3.29 25.31
C GLN A 78 -9.67 2.10 25.25
N GLY A 79 -10.98 2.35 25.17
CA GLY A 79 -11.96 1.27 25.04
C GLY A 79 -11.71 0.46 23.76
N VAL A 80 -11.71 -0.85 23.85
CA VAL A 80 -11.63 -1.76 22.69
C VAL A 80 -12.99 -1.72 21.98
N VAL A 81 -12.99 -1.44 20.66
CA VAL A 81 -14.25 -1.32 19.89
C VAL A 81 -14.74 -2.66 19.37
N PHE A 82 -13.82 -3.48 18.84
CA PHE A 82 -14.13 -4.77 18.25
C PHE A 82 -13.00 -5.75 18.56
N ASP A 83 -13.35 -6.96 18.98
CA ASP A 83 -12.43 -8.09 19.11
C ASP A 83 -12.72 -9.05 17.96
N ILE A 84 -11.83 -9.06 16.95
CA ILE A 84 -11.97 -9.91 15.73
C ILE A 84 -11.00 -11.10 15.82
N SER A 85 -10.29 -11.26 16.94
CA SER A 85 -9.27 -12.30 17.14
C SER A 85 -9.83 -13.73 17.00
N ALA A 86 -11.14 -13.90 17.18
CA ALA A 86 -11.85 -15.17 16.97
C ALA A 86 -11.96 -15.62 15.50
N LEU A 87 -11.91 -14.69 14.52
CA LEU A 87 -12.00 -15.02 13.09
C LEU A 87 -10.66 -14.90 12.35
N LEU A 88 -9.79 -13.95 12.74
CA LEU A 88 -8.45 -13.79 12.16
C LEU A 88 -7.44 -13.56 13.30
N PRO A 89 -6.71 -14.61 13.72
CA PRO A 89 -5.65 -14.44 14.71
C PRO A 89 -4.47 -13.64 14.13
N MET A 90 -4.03 -12.59 14.85
CA MET A 90 -2.84 -11.80 14.55
C MET A 90 -1.57 -12.66 14.32
N ASP A 91 -1.48 -13.79 15.03
CA ASP A 91 -0.33 -14.70 15.05
C ASP A 91 -0.20 -15.55 13.77
N GLY A 92 -1.18 -15.46 12.87
CA GLY A 92 -1.14 -16.15 11.59
C GLY A 92 -0.22 -15.47 10.55
N PRO A 93 0.28 -16.20 9.54
CA PRO A 93 1.00 -15.61 8.41
C PRO A 93 0.17 -14.54 7.69
N ALA A 94 -1.15 -14.73 7.59
CA ALA A 94 -2.06 -13.74 7.02
C ALA A 94 -2.26 -12.52 7.94
N GLY A 95 -2.37 -12.72 9.26
CA GLY A 95 -2.55 -11.67 10.25
C GLY A 95 -1.35 -10.72 10.32
N SER A 96 -0.14 -11.27 10.34
CA SER A 96 1.12 -10.50 10.29
C SER A 96 1.31 -9.72 8.99
N LEU A 97 0.93 -10.29 7.83
CA LEU A 97 0.95 -9.57 6.56
C LEU A 97 -0.07 -8.43 6.52
N LEU A 98 -1.29 -8.66 7.02
CA LEU A 98 -2.32 -7.63 7.10
C LEU A 98 -1.96 -6.53 8.11
N ALA A 99 -1.39 -6.91 9.26
CA ALA A 99 -0.86 -5.98 10.25
C ALA A 99 0.27 -5.13 9.66
N GLY A 100 1.21 -5.76 8.95
CA GLY A 100 2.34 -5.07 8.33
C GLY A 100 1.96 -4.18 7.15
N MET A 101 1.00 -4.61 6.32
CA MET A 101 0.61 -3.86 5.11
C MET A 101 -0.48 -2.82 5.37
N PHE A 102 -1.43 -3.08 6.26
CA PHE A 102 -2.63 -2.26 6.42
C PHE A 102 -2.82 -1.70 7.83
N GLY A 103 -1.93 -2.01 8.78
CA GLY A 103 -2.07 -1.61 10.18
C GLY A 103 -3.22 -2.32 10.90
N TYR A 104 -3.59 -3.52 10.46
CA TYR A 104 -4.62 -4.35 11.10
C TYR A 104 -4.22 -4.71 12.54
N GLN A 105 -5.17 -4.58 13.46
CA GLN A 105 -5.02 -4.92 14.88
C GLN A 105 -6.24 -5.72 15.34
N ASP A 106 -6.02 -6.70 16.20
CA ASP A 106 -7.05 -7.62 16.70
C ASP A 106 -7.99 -6.96 17.71
N ALA A 107 -7.52 -5.91 18.39
CA ALA A 107 -8.26 -5.14 19.38
C ALA A 107 -8.02 -3.63 19.21
N PRO A 108 -8.51 -3.00 18.12
CA PRO A 108 -8.34 -1.57 17.90
C PRO A 108 -9.07 -0.77 18.98
N THR A 109 -8.37 0.18 19.58
CA THR A 109 -8.98 1.13 20.51
C THR A 109 -9.86 2.14 19.76
N VAL A 110 -10.84 2.74 20.46
CA VAL A 110 -11.77 3.74 19.88
C VAL A 110 -11.00 4.88 19.21
N SER A 111 -9.90 5.35 19.81
CA SER A 111 -9.10 6.44 19.24
C SER A 111 -8.36 6.01 17.96
N THR A 112 -7.75 4.82 17.96
CA THR A 112 -7.03 4.26 16.81
C THR A 112 -7.95 4.11 15.60
N LEU A 113 -9.13 3.53 15.80
CA LEU A 113 -10.13 3.34 14.74
C LEU A 113 -10.70 4.68 14.26
N SER A 114 -10.97 5.62 15.18
CA SER A 114 -11.48 6.94 14.82
C SER A 114 -10.47 7.72 13.98
N VAL A 115 -9.19 7.74 14.38
CA VAL A 115 -8.13 8.42 13.62
C VAL A 115 -7.93 7.78 12.25
N TYR A 116 -7.95 6.45 12.18
CA TYR A 116 -7.90 5.72 10.93
C TYR A 116 -9.03 6.15 9.97
N LEU A 117 -10.28 6.12 10.44
CA LEU A 117 -11.45 6.47 9.64
C LEU A 117 -11.48 7.95 9.25
N ILE A 118 -11.17 8.85 10.18
CA ILE A 118 -11.14 10.30 9.92
C ILE A 118 -10.10 10.62 8.84
N TYR A 119 -8.89 10.07 8.97
CA TYR A 119 -7.84 10.25 7.98
C TYR A 119 -8.23 9.64 6.64
N LEU A 120 -8.71 8.40 6.63
CA LEU A 120 -9.04 7.70 5.40
C LEU A 120 -10.18 8.40 4.65
N ILE A 121 -11.27 8.77 5.34
CA ILE A 121 -12.41 9.46 4.73
C ILE A 121 -11.98 10.83 4.23
N GLY A 122 -11.25 11.61 5.04
CA GLY A 122 -10.75 12.93 4.64
C GLY A 122 -9.83 12.86 3.42
N ALA A 123 -8.90 11.91 3.42
CA ALA A 123 -8.00 11.69 2.30
C ALA A 123 -8.74 11.21 1.05
N LEU A 124 -9.74 10.34 1.19
CA LEU A 124 -10.54 9.84 0.08
C LEU A 124 -11.37 10.97 -0.57
N VAL A 125 -11.97 11.83 0.25
CA VAL A 125 -12.70 13.01 -0.22
C VAL A 125 -11.78 13.95 -0.98
N LEU A 126 -10.60 14.26 -0.43
CA LEU A 126 -9.60 15.11 -1.10
C LEU A 126 -9.08 14.47 -2.39
N PHE A 127 -8.88 13.15 -2.40
CA PHE A 127 -8.37 12.39 -3.54
C PHE A 127 -9.36 12.33 -4.71
N PHE A 128 -10.67 12.23 -4.42
CA PHE A 128 -11.72 12.26 -5.45
C PHE A 128 -12.21 13.67 -5.79
N MET A 129 -11.77 14.69 -5.06
CA MET A 129 -12.15 16.07 -5.37
C MET A 129 -11.57 16.46 -6.74
N PRO A 130 -12.38 16.95 -7.70
CA PRO A 130 -11.89 17.28 -9.03
C PRO A 130 -10.85 18.39 -8.95
N HIS A 131 -9.58 18.08 -9.25
CA HIS A 131 -8.58 19.12 -9.45
C HIS A 131 -8.87 19.80 -10.77
N THR A 132 -9.57 20.95 -10.71
CA THR A 132 -9.71 21.82 -11.89
C THR A 132 -8.30 22.23 -12.30
N PRO A 133 -7.79 21.78 -13.46
CA PRO A 133 -6.49 22.24 -13.92
C PRO A 133 -6.61 23.75 -14.06
N LYS A 134 -5.79 24.52 -13.34
CA LYS A 134 -5.67 25.95 -13.63
C LYS A 134 -5.27 26.04 -15.09
N ALA A 135 -6.21 26.45 -15.93
CA ALA A 135 -5.98 26.67 -17.35
C ALA A 135 -4.71 27.50 -17.47
N GLY A 136 -3.64 26.88 -17.98
CA GLY A 136 -2.40 27.56 -18.24
C GLY A 136 -2.75 28.79 -19.07
N LYS A 137 -2.35 29.97 -18.59
CA LYS A 137 -2.51 31.23 -19.33
C LYS A 137 -2.14 30.94 -20.78
N SER A 138 -3.12 31.05 -21.67
CA SER A 138 -2.88 31.05 -23.10
C SER A 138 -1.80 32.09 -23.35
N VAL A 139 -0.61 31.63 -23.72
CA VAL A 139 0.39 32.50 -24.32
C VAL A 139 -0.28 33.02 -25.58
N GLN A 140 -0.78 34.25 -25.51
CA GLN A 140 -1.31 34.95 -26.67
C GLN A 140 -0.19 34.97 -27.71
N PRO A 141 -0.40 34.43 -28.92
CA PRO A 141 0.58 34.58 -29.98
C PRO A 141 0.71 36.09 -30.27
N HIS A 142 1.89 36.64 -29.98
CA HIS A 142 2.28 37.97 -30.41
C HIS A 142 2.22 37.97 -31.95
N PRO A 143 1.37 38.79 -32.59
CA PRO A 143 1.36 38.88 -34.05
C PRO A 143 2.69 39.50 -34.46
N SER A 144 3.57 38.71 -35.08
CA SER A 144 4.74 39.25 -35.77
C SER A 144 4.23 40.12 -36.91
N SER A 145 4.33 41.43 -36.75
CA SER A 145 4.20 42.40 -37.83
C SER A 145 5.32 42.13 -38.85
N VAL A 146 5.03 41.30 -39.84
CA VAL A 146 5.81 41.20 -41.08
C VAL A 146 5.47 42.46 -41.88
N THR A 147 6.17 43.55 -41.58
CA THR A 147 6.30 44.69 -42.50
C THR A 147 7.35 44.32 -43.53
N ASN A 148 6.88 43.91 -44.71
CA ASN A 148 7.65 43.95 -45.93
C ASN A 148 7.71 45.42 -46.38
N GLU A 149 8.85 46.07 -46.19
CA GLU A 149 9.29 47.21 -47.00
C GLU A 149 10.76 47.02 -47.37
#